data_AF-A0A2T2SR67-F1
#
_entry.id   AF-A0A2T2SR67-F1
#
_cell.length_a   1.000
_cell.length_b   1.000
_cell.length_c   1.000
_cell.angle_alpha   90.00
_cell.angle_beta   90.00
_cell.angle_gamma   90.00
#
_symmetry.space_group_name_H-M   'P 1'
#
loop_
_entity.id
_entity.type
_entity.pdbx_description
1 polymer ?
#
loop_
_entity_poly.entity_id
_entity_poly.type
_entity_poly.pdbx_seq_one_letter_code
_entity_poly.pdbx_strand_id
1 'polypeptide(L)'
;MTCLRHTLSALLILGLLSPAYAVSLADTVDTTSPEMIEQTELERALTADRAQAQEQAARRIRAYAHTDRYSRAFFRDLVPPLHGIAADDGTESVRLAAISALSAVAPTPCCAPSRRRSFRSRPGRCAG
;
A
#
# COMPACT_ATOMS: atom_id res chain seq x y z
N MET A 1 -49.44 -27.52 24.38
CA MET A 1 -48.73 -26.33 23.87
C MET A 1 -47.71 -26.80 22.85
N THR A 2 -47.87 -26.31 21.62
CA THR A 2 -47.01 -26.41 20.41
C THR A 2 -45.58 -25.90 20.70
N CYS A 3 -44.47 -26.23 20.04
CA CYS A 3 -44.11 -26.45 18.62
C CYS A 3 -42.78 -27.25 18.59
N LEU A 4 -42.63 -28.33 17.82
CA LEU A 4 -42.29 -28.43 16.38
C LEU A 4 -40.79 -28.41 16.05
N ARG A 5 -40.42 -29.46 15.30
CA ARG A 5 -39.35 -29.55 14.29
C ARG A 5 -37.94 -29.77 14.81
N HIS A 6 -37.43 -30.98 14.60
CA HIS A 6 -36.19 -31.24 13.84
C HIS A 6 -36.30 -32.65 13.24
N THR A 7 -37.18 -32.79 12.24
CA THR A 7 -37.21 -33.91 11.28
C THR A 7 -36.06 -33.71 10.30
N LEU A 8 -35.07 -34.62 10.30
CA LEU A 8 -34.92 -35.71 9.32
C LEU A 8 -34.77 -35.26 7.86
N SER A 9 -33.59 -35.49 7.29
CA SER A 9 -33.35 -35.95 5.90
C SER A 9 -31.89 -36.39 5.81
N ALA A 10 -31.63 -37.70 5.92
CA ALA A 10 -31.42 -38.59 4.76
C ALA A 10 -30.11 -38.20 4.04
N LEU A 11 -28.94 -38.78 4.37
CA LEU A 11 -28.46 -40.11 3.94
C LEU A 11 -28.62 -40.33 2.42
N LEU A 12 -27.55 -40.85 1.78
CA LEU A 12 -27.43 -41.34 0.39
C LEU A 12 -26.81 -40.28 -0.56
N ILE A 13 -25.72 -40.46 -1.30
CA ILE A 13 -25.17 -41.58 -2.10
C ILE A 13 -23.74 -41.13 -2.52
N LEU A 14 -22.67 -41.85 -2.22
CA LEU A 14 -22.07 -42.91 -3.05
C LEU A 14 -21.65 -42.45 -4.48
N GLY A 15 -20.34 -42.39 -4.72
CA GLY A 15 -19.72 -42.12 -6.03
C GLY A 15 -18.22 -41.81 -5.84
N LEU A 16 -17.34 -42.76 -5.54
CA LEU A 16 -16.69 -43.69 -6.48
C LEU A 16 -16.07 -42.99 -7.71
N LEU A 17 -14.74 -43.17 -7.85
CA LEU A 17 -13.85 -42.88 -9.00
C LEU A 17 -13.29 -41.45 -9.20
N SER A 18 -12.04 -41.22 -8.76
CA SER A 18 -10.87 -41.21 -9.68
C SER A 18 -9.60 -40.70 -8.98
N PRO A 19 -8.50 -41.49 -8.93
CA PRO A 19 -7.16 -40.95 -8.81
C PRO A 19 -6.71 -40.44 -10.20
N ALA A 20 -5.76 -39.50 -10.21
CA ALA A 20 -5.14 -38.89 -11.39
C ALA A 20 -5.92 -37.73 -12.04
N TYR A 21 -5.67 -36.52 -11.55
CA TYR A 21 -5.43 -35.39 -12.44
C TYR A 21 -4.04 -34.84 -12.17
N ALA A 22 -3.07 -35.42 -12.88
CA ALA A 22 -1.91 -34.67 -13.30
C ALA A 22 -2.41 -33.58 -14.26
N VAL A 23 -2.72 -32.40 -13.71
CA VAL A 23 -2.88 -31.19 -14.50
C VAL A 23 -1.65 -30.35 -14.22
N SER A 24 -0.59 -30.67 -14.95
CA SER A 24 0.42 -29.70 -15.33
C SER A 24 -0.23 -28.70 -16.29
N LEU A 25 -1.10 -27.83 -15.78
CA LEU A 25 -1.36 -26.58 -16.47
C LEU A 25 -0.18 -25.69 -16.11
N ALA A 26 0.76 -25.60 -17.04
CA ALA A 26 1.60 -24.41 -17.17
C ALA A 26 0.66 -23.25 -17.52
N ASP A 27 -0.11 -22.81 -16.53
CA ASP A 27 -0.96 -21.65 -16.62
C ASP A 27 0.00 -20.48 -16.42
N THR A 28 0.32 -19.80 -17.51
CA THR A 28 0.93 -18.48 -17.50
C THR A 28 -0.07 -17.52 -16.89
N VAL A 29 -0.31 -17.65 -15.58
CA VAL A 29 -1.02 -16.66 -14.78
C VAL A 29 -0.12 -15.43 -14.83
N ASP A 30 -0.55 -14.42 -15.58
CA ASP A 30 -0.04 -13.06 -15.52
C ASP A 30 0.12 -12.69 -14.05
N THR A 31 1.33 -12.83 -13.54
CA THR A 31 1.60 -12.83 -12.11
C THR A 31 1.69 -11.37 -11.71
N THR A 32 0.53 -10.71 -11.68
CA THR A 32 0.43 -9.36 -11.14
C THR A 32 0.88 -9.45 -9.69
N SER A 33 2.04 -8.86 -9.40
CA SER A 33 2.59 -8.88 -8.04
C SER A 33 1.55 -8.31 -7.08
N PRO A 34 1.37 -8.88 -5.88
CA PRO A 34 0.49 -8.31 -4.86
C PRO A 34 0.76 -6.83 -4.58
N GLU A 35 2.00 -6.37 -4.75
CA GLU A 35 2.35 -4.94 -4.64
C GLU A 35 1.74 -4.11 -5.77
N MET A 36 1.73 -4.62 -7.00
CA MET A 36 1.14 -3.92 -8.14
C MET A 36 -0.37 -3.80 -8.00
N ILE A 37 -1.03 -4.83 -7.45
CA ILE A 37 -2.46 -4.79 -7.12
C ILE A 37 -2.72 -3.68 -6.10
N GLU A 38 -1.99 -3.70 -4.98
CA GLU A 38 -2.15 -2.70 -3.91
C GLU A 38 -1.88 -1.27 -4.40
N GLN A 39 -0.83 -1.08 -5.22
CA GLN A 39 -0.50 0.22 -5.80
C GLN A 39 -1.66 0.74 -6.68
N THR A 40 -2.19 -0.12 -7.54
CA THR A 40 -3.30 0.21 -8.44
C THR A 40 -4.58 0.54 -7.66
N GLU A 41 -4.86 -0.20 -6.59
CA GLU A 41 -6.01 0.07 -5.72
C GLU A 41 -5.90 1.42 -5.02
N LEU A 42 -4.72 1.75 -4.49
CA LEU A 42 -4.47 3.04 -3.85
C LEU A 42 -4.58 4.19 -4.85
N GLU A 43 -4.00 4.04 -6.04
CA GLU A 43 -4.10 5.05 -7.09
C GLU A 43 -5.56 5.31 -7.47
N ARG A 44 -6.32 4.25 -7.76
CA ARG A 44 -7.76 4.36 -8.09
C ARG A 44 -8.55 5.02 -6.97
N ALA A 45 -8.24 4.74 -5.72
CA ALA A 45 -8.92 5.34 -4.57
C ALA A 45 -8.58 6.83 -4.38
N LEU A 46 -7.35 7.25 -4.69
CA LEU A 46 -6.95 8.66 -4.67
C LEU A 46 -7.62 9.47 -5.79
N THR A 47 -7.85 8.88 -6.95
CA THR A 47 -8.50 9.55 -8.08
C THR A 47 -10.02 9.39 -8.09
N ALA A 48 -10.61 8.77 -7.07
CA ALA A 48 -12.06 8.58 -6.99
C ALA A 48 -12.77 9.88 -6.58
N ASP A 49 -13.99 10.08 -7.08
CA ASP A 49 -14.82 11.25 -6.73
C ASP A 49 -15.27 11.27 -5.26
N ARG A 50 -15.04 10.19 -4.51
CA ARG A 50 -15.48 10.05 -3.12
C ARG A 50 -14.38 10.47 -2.16
N ALA A 51 -14.61 11.57 -1.45
CA ALA A 51 -13.74 12.09 -0.38
C ALA A 51 -13.30 11.02 0.63
N GLN A 52 -14.20 10.12 1.05
CA GLN A 52 -13.86 9.04 1.99
C GLN A 52 -12.82 8.06 1.42
N ALA A 53 -12.91 7.72 0.12
CA ALA A 53 -11.97 6.81 -0.51
C ALA A 53 -10.58 7.44 -0.61
N GLN A 54 -10.53 8.73 -1.00
CA GLN A 54 -9.30 9.51 -1.06
C GLN A 54 -8.63 9.62 0.31
N GLU A 55 -9.41 9.96 1.35
CA GLU A 55 -8.91 10.07 2.72
C GLU A 55 -8.35 8.74 3.24
N GLN A 56 -9.09 7.63 3.04
CA GLN A 56 -8.67 6.31 3.48
C GLN A 56 -7.40 5.85 2.76
N ALA A 57 -7.29 6.12 1.45
CA ALA A 57 -6.11 5.82 0.66
C ALA A 57 -4.89 6.61 1.15
N ALA A 58 -5.02 7.92 1.35
CA ALA A 58 -3.94 8.75 1.88
C ALA A 58 -3.46 8.27 3.28
N ARG A 59 -4.40 7.90 4.15
CA ARG A 59 -4.06 7.34 5.49
C ARG A 59 -3.32 6.00 5.38
N ARG A 60 -3.73 5.10 4.47
CA ARG A 60 -3.02 3.83 4.20
C ARG A 60 -1.60 4.08 3.69
N ILE A 61 -1.44 4.99 2.72
CA ILE A 61 -0.13 5.36 2.16
C ILE A 61 0.80 5.85 3.27
N ARG A 62 0.31 6.74 4.13
CA ARG A 62 1.08 7.20 5.30
C ARG A 62 1.48 6.03 6.20
N ALA A 63 0.56 5.13 6.52
CA ALA A 63 0.85 3.98 7.35
C ALA A 63 1.94 3.09 6.72
N TYR A 64 1.84 2.83 5.42
CA TYR A 64 2.81 2.03 4.67
C TYR A 64 4.18 2.70 4.58
N ALA A 65 4.24 4.02 4.47
CA ALA A 65 5.50 4.77 4.46
C ALA A 65 6.29 4.63 5.78
N HIS A 66 5.60 4.32 6.88
CA HIS A 66 6.22 4.01 8.17
C HIS A 66 6.57 2.53 8.35
N THR A 67 6.35 1.71 7.33
CA THR A 67 6.76 0.30 7.29
C THR A 67 7.88 0.12 6.28
N ASP A 68 8.82 -0.78 6.55
CA ASP A 68 9.86 -1.17 5.58
C ASP A 68 9.33 -2.17 4.52
N ARG A 69 8.00 -2.31 4.39
CA ARG A 69 7.36 -3.29 3.50
C ARG A 69 7.43 -2.91 2.03
N TYR A 70 7.32 -1.61 1.72
CA TYR A 70 7.22 -1.13 0.35
C TYR A 70 8.41 -0.24 -0.02
N SER A 71 8.91 -0.41 -1.24
CA SER A 71 10.04 0.38 -1.74
C SER A 71 9.64 1.82 -2.05
N ARG A 72 10.62 2.73 -2.18
CA ARG A 72 10.34 4.10 -2.67
C ARG A 72 9.72 4.13 -4.07
N ALA A 73 10.00 3.13 -4.91
CA ALA A 73 9.45 3.03 -6.25
C ALA A 73 7.93 2.79 -6.23
N PHE A 74 7.45 2.02 -5.25
CA PHE A 74 6.01 1.79 -5.05
C PHE A 74 5.24 3.10 -4.82
N PHE A 75 5.81 4.04 -4.06
CA PHE A 75 5.13 5.30 -3.75
C PHE A 75 5.24 6.35 -4.85
N ARG A 76 6.16 6.21 -5.81
CA ARG A 76 6.45 7.23 -6.81
C ARG A 76 5.20 7.67 -7.58
N ASP A 77 4.39 6.71 -8.00
CA ASP A 77 3.22 6.96 -8.84
C ASP A 77 2.00 7.41 -8.01
N LEU A 78 2.07 7.27 -6.68
CA LEU A 78 1.04 7.75 -5.73
C LEU A 78 1.26 9.22 -5.32
N VAL A 79 2.45 9.78 -5.53
CA VAL A 79 2.79 11.16 -5.15
C VAL A 79 2.03 12.22 -5.97
N PRO A 80 1.94 12.13 -7.31
CA PRO A 80 1.20 13.11 -8.11
C PRO A 80 -0.28 13.29 -7.70
N PRO A 81 -1.10 12.22 -7.55
CA PRO A 81 -2.49 12.40 -7.13
C PRO A 81 -2.60 12.96 -5.71
N LEU A 82 -1.67 12.63 -4.80
CA LEU A 82 -1.64 13.25 -3.47
C LEU A 82 -1.36 14.75 -3.52
N HIS A 83 -0.48 15.21 -4.41
CA HIS A 83 -0.28 16.65 -4.62
C HIS A 83 -1.53 17.33 -5.18
N GLY A 84 -2.24 16.68 -6.10
CA GLY A 84 -3.52 17.18 -6.62
C GLY A 84 -4.54 17.39 -5.51
N ILE A 85 -4.72 16.40 -4.65
CA ILE A 85 -5.62 16.48 -3.49
C ILE A 85 -5.15 17.55 -2.48
N ALA A 86 -3.85 17.66 -2.23
CA ALA A 86 -3.31 18.62 -1.27
C ALA A 86 -3.46 20.08 -1.75
N ALA A 87 -3.48 20.30 -3.07
CA ALA A 87 -3.66 21.61 -3.67
C ALA A 87 -5.13 21.97 -3.92
N ASP A 88 -6.05 21.03 -3.77
CA ASP A 88 -7.48 21.25 -3.94
C ASP A 88 -8.11 21.94 -2.72
N ASP A 89 -9.13 22.76 -2.96
CA ASP A 89 -9.90 23.46 -1.92
C ASP A 89 -11.11 22.64 -1.44
N GLY A 90 -11.11 21.33 -1.70
CA GLY A 90 -12.13 20.39 -1.27
C GLY A 90 -12.17 20.16 0.25
N THR A 91 -12.49 18.93 0.66
CA THR A 91 -12.66 18.60 2.08
C THR A 91 -11.34 18.69 2.85
N GLU A 92 -11.31 19.50 3.91
CA GLU A 92 -10.10 19.74 4.70
C GLU A 92 -9.49 18.45 5.29
N SER A 93 -10.30 17.49 5.73
CA SER A 93 -9.80 16.21 6.24
C SER A 93 -9.01 15.43 5.20
N VAL A 94 -9.47 15.47 3.94
CA VAL A 94 -8.85 14.79 2.80
C VAL A 94 -7.53 15.49 2.46
N ARG A 95 -7.55 16.83 2.40
CA ARG A 95 -6.35 17.65 2.17
C ARG A 95 -5.27 17.39 3.20
N LEU A 96 -5.61 17.42 4.50
CA LEU A 96 -4.67 17.15 5.59
C LEU A 96 -4.15 15.70 5.55
N ALA A 97 -4.99 14.73 5.21
CA ALA A 97 -4.56 13.35 5.04
C ALA A 97 -3.53 13.22 3.89
N ALA A 98 -3.76 13.90 2.77
CA ALA A 98 -2.84 13.91 1.63
C ALA A 98 -1.50 14.58 1.96
N ILE A 99 -1.51 15.74 2.61
CA ILE A 99 -0.29 16.42 3.09
C ILE A 99 0.48 15.51 4.05
N SER A 100 -0.22 14.85 4.98
CA SER A 100 0.40 13.93 5.93
C SER A 100 1.03 12.73 5.22
N ALA A 101 0.37 12.16 4.21
CA ALA A 101 0.92 11.09 3.38
C ALA A 101 2.17 11.54 2.61
N LEU A 102 2.12 12.70 1.95
CA LEU A 102 3.26 13.28 1.22
C LEU A 102 4.47 13.45 2.12
N SER A 103 4.27 13.98 3.34
CA SER A 103 5.36 14.17 4.30
C SER A 103 6.06 12.86 4.70
N ALA A 104 5.36 11.73 4.64
CA ALA A 104 5.88 10.42 4.99
C ALA A 104 6.63 9.75 3.81
N VAL A 105 6.12 9.87 2.58
CA VAL A 105 6.72 9.21 1.39
C VAL A 105 7.81 10.03 0.71
N ALA A 106 7.71 11.36 0.78
CA ALA A 106 8.65 12.31 0.20
C ALA A 106 9.22 13.21 1.31
N PRO A 107 10.04 12.66 2.23
CA PRO A 107 10.64 13.47 3.27
C PRO A 107 11.38 14.62 2.60
N THR A 108 10.96 15.84 2.91
CA THR A 108 11.57 17.05 2.38
C THR A 108 13.08 16.99 2.66
N PRO A 109 13.93 17.34 1.66
CA PRO A 109 15.37 17.21 1.80
C PRO A 109 15.97 18.03 2.95
N CYS A 110 15.20 18.92 3.57
CA CYS A 110 15.61 19.71 4.74
C CYS A 110 16.01 18.86 5.96
N CYS A 111 15.53 17.61 6.07
CA CYS A 111 15.84 16.71 7.19
C CYS A 111 16.52 15.41 6.75
N ALA A 112 17.15 15.37 5.57
CA ALA A 112 18.11 14.30 5.30
C ALA A 112 19.24 14.44 6.32
N PRO A 113 19.54 13.43 7.16
CA PRO A 113 20.72 13.50 8.01
C PRO A 113 21.90 13.70 7.07
N SER A 114 22.50 14.89 7.17
CA SER A 114 23.81 15.21 6.62
C SER A 114 24.71 14.01 6.88
N ARG A 115 24.91 13.18 5.85
CA ARG A 115 25.90 12.13 5.89
C ARG A 115 27.19 12.87 6.12
N ARG A 116 27.68 12.81 7.36
CA ARG A 116 28.99 13.25 7.83
C ARG A 116 29.98 13.20 6.67
N ARG A 117 30.19 14.33 5.98
CA ARG A 117 31.45 14.54 5.28
C ARG A 117 32.44 14.65 6.43
N SER A 118 33.12 13.53 6.67
CA SER A 118 34.31 13.46 7.49
C SER A 118 35.29 14.50 6.93
N PHE A 119 35.21 15.72 7.46
CA PHE A 119 36.25 16.71 7.31
C PHE A 119 37.41 16.12 8.11
N ARG A 120 38.27 15.37 7.42
CA ARG A 120 39.58 14.99 7.93
C ARG A 120 40.33 16.29 8.17
N SER A 121 40.21 16.82 9.39
CA SER A 121 41.11 17.85 9.90
C SER A 121 42.52 17.28 9.80
N ARG A 122 43.30 17.74 8.82
CA ARG A 122 44.75 17.60 8.84
C ARG A 122 45.26 18.47 9.99
N PRO A 123 45.97 17.94 11.00
CA PRO A 123 46.75 18.78 11.88
C PRO A 123 48.16 18.93 11.30
N GLY A 124 48.67 20.16 11.34
CA GLY A 124 50.08 20.46 11.12
C GLY A 124 50.28 21.44 9.97
N ARG A 125 51.09 22.48 10.10
CA ARG A 125 52.00 22.88 11.16
C ARG A 125 52.45 24.29 10.76
N CYS A 126 52.12 25.32 11.54
CA CYS A 126 52.80 26.61 11.39
C CYS A 126 54.15 26.48 12.09
N ALA A 127 55.24 26.47 11.32
CA ALA A 127 56.57 26.75 11.82
C ALA A 127 56.83 28.24 11.56
N GLY A 128 57.46 28.88 12.56
CA GLY A 128 57.78 30.31 12.60
C GLY A 128 58.88 30.74 11.66
#